data_AF-A0A918QAI7-F1
#
_entry.id   AF-A0A918QAI7-F1
#
_cell.length_a   1.000
_cell.length_b   1.000
_cell.length_c   1.000
_cell.angle_alpha   90.00
_cell.angle_beta   90.00
_cell.angle_gamma   90.00
#
_symmetry.space_group_name_H-M   'P 1'
#
loop_
_entity.id
_entity.type
_entity.pdbx_description
1 polymer ?
#
loop_
_entity_poly.entity_id
_entity_poly.type
_entity_poly.pdbx_seq_one_letter_code
_entity_poly.pdbx_strand_id
1 'polypeptide(L)'
;MRPYAAGEGGDIDVFVNPYTGQVLGSRTHEDGLGRRHLMNFVYGLHMDLHLGGAMVWFLGLVSLLWVIDHVVAAILSFPSLKKWTASFRVRFRGGGYKRTFDLHRAGGLWLMPITLILAVSGLYFNWYDGFVRTVDAISPTTPRAIFTVPALETPIHDPQVSFGQAMDVVNSVGDQSRIDLMAYNPAKGVYELRLYDPRDIDTYGRRLMVVDGRGGHLISDRHVTEGGAGDVFLAWQYPLHSGKAFGAFGRAVIFVSGLVLTCICVTGLLIWWRKRKARVRAPI
;
A
#
# COMPACT_ATOMS: atom_id res chain seq x y z
N MET A 1 -5.18 -1.17 -6.46
CA MET A 1 -5.47 0.11 -7.13
C MET A 1 -5.06 -0.07 -8.57
N ARG A 2 -6.00 -0.18 -9.51
CA ARG A 2 -5.62 -0.09 -10.92
C ARG A 2 -5.14 1.34 -11.17
N PRO A 3 -4.04 1.56 -11.90
CA PRO A 3 -3.76 2.88 -12.42
C PRO A 3 -5.00 3.27 -13.24
N TYR A 4 -5.59 4.42 -12.88
CA TYR A 4 -6.55 5.08 -13.75
C TYR A 4 -5.86 5.17 -15.11
N ALA A 5 -6.48 4.62 -16.16
CA ALA A 5 -5.89 4.67 -17.49
C ALA A 5 -5.73 6.15 -17.84
N ALA A 6 -4.50 6.63 -17.88
CA ALA A 6 -4.19 7.99 -18.28
C ALA A 6 -4.74 8.17 -19.70
N GLY A 7 -5.75 9.04 -19.84
CA GLY A 7 -6.10 9.60 -21.13
C GLY A 7 -4.91 10.36 -21.69
N GLU A 8 -4.89 10.62 -22.99
CA GLU A 8 -3.76 11.24 -23.72
C GLU A 8 -3.37 12.66 -23.27
N GLY A 9 -4.03 13.23 -22.25
CA GLY A 9 -3.53 14.36 -21.46
C GLY A 9 -3.35 13.89 -20.02
N GLY A 10 -2.11 13.94 -19.51
CA GLY A 10 -1.82 13.51 -18.13
C GLY A 10 -2.72 14.21 -17.10
N ASP A 11 -2.97 13.54 -15.98
CA ASP A 11 -3.84 14.07 -14.93
C ASP A 11 -3.34 15.45 -14.46
N ILE A 12 -4.25 16.42 -14.36
CA ILE A 12 -3.99 17.76 -13.84
C ILE A 12 -4.83 17.95 -12.58
N ASP A 13 -4.17 18.25 -11.47
CA ASP A 13 -4.86 18.73 -10.29
C ASP A 13 -5.14 20.23 -10.46
N VAL A 14 -6.39 20.64 -10.26
CA VAL A 14 -6.77 22.05 -10.20
C VAL A 14 -7.25 22.38 -8.80
N PHE A 15 -6.59 23.34 -8.16
CA PHE A 15 -6.96 23.81 -6.83
C PHE A 15 -7.95 24.96 -6.98
N VAL A 16 -9.14 24.82 -6.41
CA VAL A 16 -10.23 25.80 -6.56
C VAL A 16 -10.67 26.27 -5.18
N ASN A 17 -10.93 27.57 -5.03
CA ASN A 17 -11.56 28.12 -3.83
C ASN A 17 -13.04 27.66 -3.81
N PRO A 18 -13.47 26.91 -2.78
CA PRO A 18 -14.82 26.34 -2.76
C PRO A 18 -15.94 27.38 -2.61
N TYR A 19 -15.63 28.61 -2.15
CA TYR A 19 -16.62 29.67 -1.96
C TYR A 19 -16.75 30.61 -3.15
N THR A 20 -15.67 30.81 -3.90
CA THR A 20 -15.64 31.78 -5.00
C THR A 20 -15.53 31.14 -6.39
N GLY A 21 -15.21 29.85 -6.46
CA GLY A 21 -14.91 29.16 -7.72
C GLY A 21 -13.59 29.59 -8.36
N GLN A 22 -12.79 30.43 -7.70
CA GLN A 22 -11.52 30.91 -8.23
C GLN A 22 -10.49 29.78 -8.28
N VAL A 23 -9.87 29.58 -9.45
CA VAL A 23 -8.72 28.69 -9.60
C VAL A 23 -7.51 29.31 -8.87
N LEU A 24 -7.06 28.64 -7.81
CA LEU A 24 -5.91 29.03 -6.99
C LEU A 24 -4.58 28.56 -7.59
N GLY A 25 -4.62 27.55 -8.45
CA GLY A 25 -3.47 27.03 -9.17
C GLY A 25 -3.75 25.65 -9.74
N SER A 26 -2.76 25.11 -10.44
CA SER A 26 -2.80 23.75 -10.97
C SER A 26 -1.45 23.06 -10.83
N ARG A 27 -1.48 21.72 -10.89
CA ARG A 27 -0.30 20.86 -10.85
C ARG A 27 -0.45 19.75 -11.88
N THR A 28 0.57 19.57 -12.72
CA THR A 28 0.70 18.38 -13.58
C THR A 28 1.40 17.26 -12.82
N HIS A 29 1.05 16.01 -13.12
CA HIS A 29 1.69 14.82 -12.55
C HIS A 29 2.87 14.32 -13.38
N GLU A 30 3.68 15.25 -13.89
CA GLU A 30 4.92 14.90 -14.58
C GLU A 30 5.99 14.45 -13.58
N ASP A 31 6.86 13.54 -14.04
CA ASP A 31 8.05 13.14 -13.32
C ASP A 31 9.18 14.14 -13.51
N GLY A 32 9.91 14.39 -12.42
CA GLY A 32 11.06 15.27 -12.49
C GLY A 32 11.81 15.36 -11.17
N LEU A 33 13.10 15.69 -11.27
CA LEU A 33 13.96 15.88 -10.10
C LEU A 33 13.86 17.29 -9.50
N GLY A 34 13.10 18.19 -10.13
CA GLY A 34 12.83 19.52 -9.62
C GLY A 34 11.95 19.48 -8.37
N ARG A 35 12.03 20.52 -7.52
CA ARG A 35 11.30 20.60 -6.24
C ARG A 35 9.80 20.29 -6.32
N ARG A 36 9.14 20.67 -7.43
CA ARG A 36 7.70 20.45 -7.64
C ARG A 36 7.33 19.00 -7.96
N HIS A 37 8.23 18.26 -8.60
CA HIS A 37 7.99 16.92 -9.13
C HIS A 37 8.77 15.81 -8.40
N LEU A 38 9.70 16.19 -7.52
CA LEU A 38 10.56 15.24 -6.80
C LEU A 38 9.76 14.17 -6.05
N MET A 39 8.63 14.55 -5.42
CA MET A 39 7.81 13.59 -4.70
C MET A 39 7.06 12.64 -5.65
N ASN A 40 6.64 13.12 -6.82
CA ASN A 40 6.04 12.26 -7.86
C ASN A 40 7.09 11.26 -8.36
N PHE A 41 8.31 11.72 -8.62
CA PHE A 41 9.41 10.84 -8.99
C PHE A 41 9.71 9.79 -7.91
N VAL A 42 9.78 10.19 -6.63
CA VAL A 42 10.01 9.23 -5.54
C VAL A 42 8.83 8.24 -5.41
N TYR A 43 7.60 8.70 -5.64
CA TYR A 43 6.41 7.85 -5.60
C TYR A 43 6.41 6.83 -6.74
N GLY A 44 6.65 7.24 -7.99
CA GLY A 44 6.77 6.32 -9.13
C GLY A 44 7.93 5.34 -8.95
N LEU A 45 9.08 5.82 -8.45
CA LEU A 45 10.21 4.94 -8.10
C LEU A 45 9.79 3.87 -7.09
N HIS A 46 9.02 4.24 -6.07
CA HIS A 46 8.57 3.30 -5.03
C HIS A 46 7.50 2.31 -5.54
N MET A 47 6.59 2.78 -6.40
CA MET A 47 5.44 2.01 -6.85
C MET A 47 5.77 1.02 -7.97
N ASP A 48 6.54 1.45 -8.98
CA ASP A 48 6.81 0.66 -10.18
C ASP A 48 8.20 0.90 -10.78
N LEU A 49 9.10 1.55 -10.04
CA LEU A 49 10.44 1.93 -10.48
C LEU A 49 10.47 2.78 -11.77
N HIS A 50 9.38 3.47 -12.10
CA HIS A 50 9.16 4.17 -13.37
C HIS A 50 9.15 3.26 -14.60
N LEU A 51 8.78 1.99 -14.42
CA LEU A 51 8.77 0.96 -15.46
C LEU A 51 7.36 0.39 -15.72
N GLY A 52 6.33 1.01 -15.12
CA GLY A 52 4.93 0.74 -15.39
C GLY A 52 4.43 -0.63 -14.92
N GLY A 53 3.30 -1.07 -15.48
CA GLY A 53 2.55 -2.23 -14.97
C GLY A 53 3.31 -3.57 -14.95
N ALA A 54 4.23 -3.79 -15.89
CA ALA A 54 5.07 -4.99 -15.89
C ALA A 54 5.96 -5.06 -14.64
N MET A 55 6.46 -3.91 -14.19
CA MET A 55 7.28 -3.81 -12.99
C MET A 55 6.44 -4.01 -11.72
N VAL A 56 5.22 -3.49 -11.66
CA VAL A 56 4.27 -3.79 -10.57
C VAL A 56 4.09 -5.31 -10.42
N TRP A 57 3.87 -6.02 -11.53
CA TRP A 57 3.74 -7.48 -11.48
C TRP A 57 5.02 -8.16 -10.97
N PHE A 58 6.19 -7.74 -11.46
CA PHE A 58 7.48 -8.25 -11.01
C PHE A 58 7.73 -7.99 -9.51
N LEU A 59 7.40 -6.79 -9.02
CA LEU A 59 7.49 -6.44 -7.59
C LEU A 59 6.55 -7.30 -6.73
N GLY A 60 5.43 -7.76 -7.29
CA GLY A 60 4.59 -8.79 -6.66
C GLY A 60 5.31 -10.13 -6.48
N LEU A 61 6.03 -10.60 -7.51
CA LEU A 61 6.87 -11.80 -7.39
C LEU A 61 7.99 -11.60 -6.37
N VAL A 62 8.67 -10.45 -6.39
CA VAL A 62 9.70 -10.10 -5.40
C VAL A 62 9.12 -10.10 -3.98
N SER A 63 7.93 -9.53 -3.79
CA SER A 63 7.25 -9.52 -2.49
C SER A 63 6.89 -10.93 -2.01
N LEU A 64 6.40 -11.81 -2.90
CA LEU A 64 6.14 -13.20 -2.58
C LEU A 64 7.42 -13.94 -2.16
N LEU A 65 8.50 -13.80 -2.94
CA LEU A 65 9.79 -14.39 -2.61
C LEU A 65 10.32 -13.84 -1.27
N TRP A 66 10.07 -12.57 -0.97
CA TRP A 66 10.46 -11.97 0.31
C TRP A 66 9.64 -12.51 1.49
N VAL A 67 8.34 -12.80 1.32
CA VAL A 67 7.54 -13.51 2.33
C VAL A 67 8.11 -14.92 2.59
N ILE A 68 8.46 -15.65 1.52
CA ILE A 68 9.09 -16.97 1.64
C ILE A 68 10.47 -16.87 2.33
N ASP A 69 11.25 -15.84 1.98
CA ASP A 69 12.55 -15.57 2.60
C ASP A 69 12.42 -15.37 4.12
N HIS A 70 11.36 -14.74 4.63
CA HIS A 70 11.15 -14.63 6.08
C HIS A 70 10.99 -16.00 6.76
N VAL A 71 10.32 -16.96 6.12
CA VAL A 71 10.18 -18.32 6.64
C VAL A 71 11.54 -19.02 6.66
N VAL A 72 12.29 -18.92 5.56
CA VAL A 72 13.64 -19.49 5.45
C VAL A 72 14.58 -18.84 6.47
N ALA A 73 14.55 -17.52 6.60
CA ALA A 73 15.36 -16.75 7.53
C ALA A 73 15.03 -17.13 8.97
N ALA A 74 13.76 -17.34 9.32
CA ALA A 74 13.36 -17.82 10.64
C ALA A 74 13.98 -19.20 10.93
N ILE A 75 13.83 -20.15 10.02
CA ILE A 75 14.37 -21.52 10.16
C ILE A 75 15.90 -21.49 10.31
N LEU A 76 16.60 -20.77 9.43
CA LEU A 76 18.07 -20.70 9.43
C LEU A 76 18.63 -19.91 10.61
N SER A 77 17.84 -18.97 11.16
CA SER A 77 18.26 -18.16 12.30
C SER A 77 18.29 -18.95 13.60
N PHE A 78 17.54 -20.05 13.72
CA PHE A 78 17.45 -20.85 14.95
C PHE A 78 17.96 -22.28 14.76
N PRO A 79 19.28 -22.48 14.50
CA PRO A 79 19.84 -23.82 14.30
C PRO A 79 19.81 -24.70 15.56
N SER A 80 19.57 -24.10 16.74
CA SER A 80 19.40 -24.82 18.00
C SER A 80 18.44 -24.07 18.90
N LEU A 81 17.33 -24.71 19.27
CA LEU A 81 16.36 -24.16 20.22
C LEU A 81 16.99 -23.86 21.59
N LYS A 82 18.04 -24.58 21.98
CA LYS A 82 18.74 -24.35 23.26
C LYS A 82 19.58 -23.06 23.27
N LYS A 83 19.94 -22.52 22.11
CA LYS A 83 20.80 -21.33 21.96
C LYS A 83 20.12 -20.20 21.17
N TRP A 84 18.78 -20.19 21.16
CA TRP A 84 18.00 -19.26 20.33
C TRP A 84 18.31 -17.78 20.60
N THR A 85 18.60 -17.42 21.87
CA THR A 85 18.95 -16.04 22.26
C THR A 85 20.26 -15.56 21.64
N ALA A 86 21.16 -16.46 21.24
CA ALA A 86 22.39 -16.10 20.56
C ALA A 86 22.14 -15.53 19.16
N SER A 87 20.98 -15.81 18.57
CA SER A 87 20.61 -15.31 17.23
C SER A 87 20.29 -13.83 17.21
N PHE A 88 19.89 -13.28 18.36
CA PHE A 88 19.59 -11.87 18.57
C PHE A 88 20.80 -11.03 19.00
N ARG A 89 22.00 -11.62 19.12
CA ARG A 89 23.18 -10.90 19.60
C ARG A 89 24.12 -10.50 18.47
N VAL A 90 24.58 -9.25 18.52
CA VAL A 90 25.65 -8.74 17.65
C VAL A 90 26.98 -8.75 18.40
N ARG A 91 27.96 -9.50 17.91
CA ARG A 91 29.33 -9.48 18.47
C ARG A 91 30.19 -8.48 17.71
N PHE A 92 30.50 -7.36 18.35
CA PHE A 92 31.35 -6.32 17.76
C PHE A 92 32.85 -6.67 17.79
N ARG A 93 33.26 -7.53 18.75
CA ARG A 93 34.62 -8.06 18.86
C ARG A 93 34.78 -9.30 17.95
N GLY A 94 35.63 -9.18 16.92
CA GLY A 94 35.92 -10.25 15.97
C GLY A 94 36.21 -9.75 14.55
N GLY A 95 36.58 -10.66 13.64
CA GLY A 95 36.85 -10.35 12.23
C GLY A 95 35.62 -9.82 11.48
N GLY A 96 35.85 -8.97 10.47
CA GLY A 96 34.79 -8.21 9.79
C GLY A 96 33.65 -9.06 9.23
N TYR A 97 33.92 -10.27 8.73
CA TYR A 97 32.86 -11.18 8.25
C TYR A 97 31.89 -11.61 9.37
N LYS A 98 32.40 -11.97 10.56
CA LYS A 98 31.57 -12.39 11.69
C LYS A 98 30.65 -11.25 12.14
N ARG A 99 31.17 -10.02 12.18
CA ARG A 99 30.37 -8.83 12.50
C ARG A 99 29.27 -8.57 11.48
N THR A 100 29.59 -8.61 10.18
CA THR A 100 28.59 -8.45 9.11
C THR A 100 27.50 -9.51 9.18
N PHE A 101 27.89 -10.77 9.42
CA PHE A 101 26.94 -11.88 9.58
C PHE A 101 26.03 -11.70 10.80
N ASP A 102 26.60 -11.35 11.95
CA ASP A 102 25.82 -11.15 13.17
C ASP A 102 24.87 -9.93 13.03
N LEU A 103 25.31 -8.83 12.40
CA LEU A 103 24.46 -7.67 12.11
C LEU A 103 23.30 -8.03 11.18
N HIS A 104 23.57 -8.78 10.12
CA HIS A 104 22.53 -9.22 9.18
C HIS A 104 21.50 -10.10 9.87
N ARG A 105 21.94 -11.13 10.61
CA ARG A 105 21.05 -12.07 11.29
C ARG A 105 20.25 -11.40 12.42
N ALA A 106 20.92 -10.70 13.33
CA ALA A 106 20.25 -10.09 14.48
C ALA A 106 19.34 -8.94 14.04
N GLY A 107 19.81 -8.07 13.14
CA GLY A 107 19.01 -6.98 12.59
C GLY A 107 17.78 -7.47 11.83
N GLY A 108 17.95 -8.52 11.01
CA GLY A 108 16.84 -9.19 10.34
C GLY A 108 15.81 -9.75 11.32
N LEU A 109 16.26 -10.43 12.37
CA LEU A 109 15.36 -10.96 13.41
C LEU A 109 14.63 -9.88 14.21
N TRP A 110 15.31 -8.77 14.56
CA TRP A 110 14.68 -7.67 15.31
C TRP A 110 13.56 -7.00 14.53
N LEU A 111 13.75 -6.83 13.23
CA LEU A 111 12.75 -6.19 12.37
C LEU A 111 11.80 -7.17 11.68
N MET A 112 12.03 -8.47 11.84
CA MET A 112 11.27 -9.52 11.14
C MET A 112 9.74 -9.32 11.21
N PRO A 113 9.13 -8.96 12.35
CA PRO A 113 7.68 -8.72 12.40
C PRO A 113 7.26 -7.55 11.51
N ILE A 114 8.04 -6.46 11.49
CA ILE A 114 7.74 -5.25 10.72
C ILE A 114 7.99 -5.50 9.23
N THR A 115 9.12 -6.11 8.87
CA THR A 115 9.44 -6.40 7.47
C THR A 115 8.51 -7.48 6.88
N LEU A 116 8.00 -8.41 7.69
CA LEU A 116 6.98 -9.36 7.24
C LEU A 116 5.67 -8.65 6.91
N ILE A 117 5.23 -7.71 7.75
CA ILE A 117 4.06 -6.87 7.46
C ILE A 117 4.28 -6.09 6.15
N LEU A 118 5.46 -5.52 5.93
CA LEU A 118 5.81 -4.82 4.70
C LEU A 118 5.81 -5.74 3.47
N ALA A 119 6.33 -6.96 3.60
CA ALA A 119 6.36 -7.95 2.52
C ALA A 119 4.94 -8.43 2.14
N VAL A 120 4.10 -8.73 3.14
CA VAL A 120 2.70 -9.15 2.94
C VAL A 120 1.87 -8.03 2.33
N SER A 121 1.99 -6.80 2.83
CA SER A 121 1.29 -5.65 2.26
C SER A 121 1.80 -5.27 0.87
N GLY A 122 3.11 -5.43 0.60
CA GLY A 122 3.67 -5.30 -0.74
C GLY A 122 3.09 -6.30 -1.72
N LEU A 123 2.91 -7.57 -1.30
CA LEU A 123 2.22 -8.58 -2.10
C LEU A 123 0.75 -8.20 -2.36
N TYR A 124 0.05 -7.69 -1.34
CA TYR A 124 -1.32 -7.17 -1.47
C TYR A 124 -1.43 -6.01 -2.48
N PHE A 125 -0.49 -5.06 -2.48
CA PHE A 125 -0.55 -3.93 -3.41
C PHE A 125 -0.26 -4.32 -4.86
N ASN A 126 0.75 -5.16 -5.06
CA ASN A 126 1.20 -5.53 -6.39
C ASN A 126 0.29 -6.59 -7.04
N TRP A 127 -0.18 -7.57 -6.28
CA TRP A 127 -1.04 -8.68 -6.74
C TRP A 127 -2.41 -8.68 -6.04
N TYR A 128 -3.08 -7.52 -6.03
CA TYR A 128 -4.33 -7.28 -5.30
C TYR A 128 -5.41 -8.35 -5.52
N ASP A 129 -5.79 -8.62 -6.77
CA ASP A 129 -6.91 -9.55 -7.06
C ASP A 129 -6.59 -10.97 -6.60
N GLY A 130 -5.35 -11.42 -6.78
CA GLY A 130 -4.89 -12.73 -6.31
C GLY A 130 -4.88 -12.82 -4.79
N PHE A 131 -4.32 -11.79 -4.14
CA PHE A 131 -4.25 -11.70 -2.68
C PHE A 131 -5.64 -11.69 -2.04
N VAL A 132 -6.56 -10.85 -2.53
CA VAL A 132 -7.93 -10.78 -2.02
C VAL A 132 -8.65 -12.10 -2.20
N ARG A 133 -8.53 -12.78 -3.36
CA ARG A 133 -9.11 -14.12 -3.55
C ARG A 133 -8.57 -15.15 -2.56
N THR A 134 -7.27 -15.11 -2.26
CA THR A 134 -6.67 -16.01 -1.26
C THR A 134 -7.18 -15.73 0.14
N VAL A 135 -7.33 -14.45 0.51
CA VAL A 135 -7.92 -14.07 1.81
C VAL A 135 -9.37 -14.52 1.88
N ASP A 136 -10.16 -14.25 0.84
CA ASP A 136 -11.58 -14.59 0.75
C ASP A 136 -11.85 -16.10 0.92
N ALA A 137 -10.99 -16.94 0.36
CA ALA A 137 -11.07 -18.40 0.50
C ALA A 137 -10.87 -18.89 1.95
N ILE A 138 -10.24 -18.10 2.82
CA ILE A 138 -9.94 -18.45 4.23
C ILE A 138 -10.88 -17.70 5.18
N SER A 139 -11.14 -16.43 4.90
CA SER A 139 -12.01 -15.55 5.66
C SER A 139 -12.83 -14.71 4.67
N PRO A 140 -14.12 -15.03 4.48
CA PRO A 140 -14.96 -14.37 3.50
C PRO A 140 -14.87 -12.85 3.59
N THR A 141 -14.67 -12.23 2.44
CA THR A 141 -14.62 -10.79 2.27
C THR A 141 -15.92 -10.33 1.64
N THR A 142 -16.37 -9.14 2.02
CA THR A 142 -17.62 -8.62 1.47
C THR A 142 -17.29 -7.75 0.26
N PRO A 143 -17.84 -8.04 -0.93
CA PRO A 143 -17.58 -7.26 -2.14
C PRO A 143 -17.88 -5.77 -1.94
N ARG A 144 -17.03 -4.89 -2.46
CA ARG A 144 -17.27 -3.44 -2.42
C ARG A 144 -18.11 -3.03 -3.63
N ALA A 145 -19.07 -2.13 -3.42
CA ALA A 145 -19.96 -1.63 -4.47
C ALA A 145 -19.19 -1.11 -5.70
N ILE A 146 -18.05 -0.46 -5.50
CA ILE A 146 -17.16 0.02 -6.57
C ILE A 146 -16.65 -1.10 -7.50
N PHE A 147 -16.65 -2.36 -7.07
CA PHE A 147 -16.26 -3.51 -7.87
C PHE A 147 -17.45 -4.32 -8.39
N THR A 148 -18.61 -4.25 -7.73
CA THR A 148 -19.81 -5.01 -8.10
C THR A 148 -20.77 -4.25 -9.01
N VAL A 149 -20.77 -2.91 -8.97
CA VAL A 149 -21.55 -2.12 -9.93
C VAL A 149 -20.98 -2.37 -11.33
N PRO A 150 -21.79 -2.92 -12.26
CA PRO A 150 -21.36 -3.24 -13.62
C PRO A 150 -21.07 -1.96 -14.40
N ALA A 151 -20.20 -2.08 -15.40
CA ALA A 151 -20.02 -1.02 -16.38
C ALA A 151 -21.27 -0.91 -17.26
N LEU A 152 -21.61 0.32 -17.64
CA LEU A 152 -22.66 0.62 -18.60
C LEU A 152 -22.17 0.32 -20.02
N GLU A 153 -23.08 -0.03 -20.92
CA GLU A 153 -22.77 -0.18 -22.35
C GLU A 153 -22.26 1.13 -22.96
N THR A 154 -22.85 2.26 -22.53
CA THR A 154 -22.42 3.61 -22.93
C THR A 154 -22.12 4.43 -21.67
N PRO A 155 -20.89 5.01 -21.55
CA PRO A 155 -20.56 5.90 -20.46
C PRO A 155 -21.47 7.14 -20.42
N ILE A 156 -21.90 7.53 -19.22
CA ILE A 156 -22.68 8.74 -18.99
C ILE A 156 -21.71 9.82 -18.55
N HIS A 157 -21.45 10.82 -19.40
CA HIS A 157 -20.56 11.94 -19.04
C HIS A 157 -21.29 13.10 -18.36
N ASP A 158 -22.60 13.20 -18.57
CA ASP A 158 -23.47 14.21 -17.98
C ASP A 158 -24.55 13.53 -17.12
N PRO A 159 -24.30 13.35 -15.81
CA PRO A 159 -25.25 12.72 -14.92
C PRO A 159 -26.46 13.62 -14.65
N GLN A 160 -27.66 13.01 -14.55
CA GLN A 160 -28.88 13.74 -14.18
C GLN A 160 -28.81 14.32 -12.77
N VAL A 161 -28.12 13.61 -11.87
CA VAL A 161 -27.84 14.04 -10.51
C VAL A 161 -26.53 14.82 -10.52
N SER A 162 -26.56 16.07 -10.05
CA SER A 162 -25.34 16.88 -9.87
C SER A 162 -24.52 16.42 -8.66
N PHE A 163 -23.25 16.83 -8.59
CA PHE A 163 -22.39 16.60 -7.42
C PHE A 163 -23.03 17.14 -6.12
N GLY A 164 -23.70 18.29 -6.18
CA GLY A 164 -24.39 18.87 -5.03
C GLY A 164 -25.54 17.99 -4.54
N GLN A 165 -26.39 17.51 -5.45
CA GLN A 165 -27.48 16.60 -5.11
C GLN A 165 -26.98 15.26 -4.57
N ALA A 166 -25.92 14.69 -5.15
CA ALA A 166 -25.32 13.46 -4.63
C ALA A 166 -24.73 13.66 -3.22
N MET A 167 -24.17 14.84 -2.95
CA MET A 167 -23.71 15.21 -1.61
C MET A 167 -24.88 15.39 -0.63
N ASP A 168 -26.00 15.97 -1.06
CA ASP A 168 -27.21 16.09 -0.23
C ASP A 168 -27.78 14.72 0.15
N VAL A 169 -27.79 13.76 -0.79
CA VAL A 169 -28.18 12.37 -0.52
C VAL A 169 -27.30 11.77 0.58
N VAL A 170 -25.98 11.92 0.47
CA VAL A 170 -25.05 11.42 1.48
C VAL A 170 -25.24 12.11 2.84
N ASN A 171 -25.40 13.43 2.85
CA ASN A 171 -25.66 14.20 4.07
C ASN A 171 -27.00 13.87 4.73
N SER A 172 -27.97 13.34 3.98
CA SER A 172 -29.27 12.93 4.52
C SER A 172 -29.23 11.59 5.27
N VAL A 173 -28.25 10.74 4.97
CA VAL A 173 -28.09 9.39 5.54
C VAL A 173 -27.01 9.34 6.60
N GLY A 174 -25.96 10.15 6.43
CA GLY A 174 -24.83 10.23 7.35
C GLY A 174 -25.03 11.28 8.43
N ASP A 175 -24.34 11.08 9.56
CA ASP A 175 -23.83 12.19 10.37
C ASP A 175 -23.05 13.16 9.45
N GLN A 176 -22.86 14.41 9.85
CA GLN A 176 -22.15 15.47 9.10
C GLN A 176 -20.64 15.21 8.92
N SER A 177 -20.25 13.93 8.81
CA SER A 177 -18.94 13.42 8.47
C SER A 177 -18.37 14.16 7.28
N ARG A 178 -17.14 14.66 7.47
CA ARG A 178 -16.41 15.36 6.42
C ARG A 178 -16.12 14.40 5.26
N ILE A 179 -16.35 14.87 4.04
CA ILE A 179 -15.98 14.15 2.81
C ILE A 179 -14.46 14.22 2.62
N ASP A 180 -13.83 13.06 2.43
CA ASP A 180 -12.41 12.91 2.10
C ASP A 180 -12.20 13.01 0.58
N LEU A 181 -13.04 12.33 -0.20
CA LEU A 181 -12.97 12.32 -1.64
C LEU A 181 -14.36 12.11 -2.24
N MET A 182 -14.64 12.79 -3.35
CA MET A 182 -15.81 12.53 -4.18
C MET A 182 -15.36 12.43 -5.63
N ALA A 183 -15.80 11.39 -6.33
CA ALA A 183 -15.51 11.18 -7.73
C ALA A 183 -16.76 10.67 -8.46
N TYR A 184 -16.87 10.98 -9.74
CA TYR A 184 -17.89 10.43 -10.61
C TYR A 184 -17.26 9.46 -11.60
N ASN A 185 -17.82 8.25 -11.70
CA ASN A 185 -17.37 7.23 -12.64
C ASN A 185 -18.35 7.15 -13.82
N PRO A 186 -18.06 7.77 -14.98
CA PRO A 186 -18.98 7.83 -16.11
C PRO A 186 -19.24 6.44 -16.71
N ALA A 187 -18.24 5.54 -16.66
CA ALA A 187 -18.38 4.18 -17.15
C ALA A 187 -19.36 3.33 -16.33
N LYS A 188 -19.66 3.74 -15.08
CA LYS A 188 -20.60 3.07 -14.19
C LYS A 188 -21.84 3.90 -13.89
N GLY A 189 -21.82 5.19 -14.22
CA GLY A 189 -22.89 6.13 -13.91
C GLY A 189 -23.10 6.36 -12.42
N VAL A 190 -22.05 6.24 -11.60
CA VAL A 190 -22.16 6.37 -10.13
C VAL A 190 -21.18 7.39 -9.55
N TYR A 191 -21.61 8.03 -8.47
CA TYR A 191 -20.75 8.80 -7.59
C TYR A 191 -20.14 7.90 -6.51
N GLU A 192 -18.85 8.04 -6.28
CA GLU A 192 -18.11 7.38 -5.22
C GLU A 192 -17.66 8.45 -4.21
N LEU A 193 -18.16 8.36 -2.98
CA LEU A 193 -17.83 9.27 -1.89
C LEU A 193 -17.10 8.50 -0.79
N ARG A 194 -15.91 8.97 -0.42
CA ARG A 194 -15.20 8.54 0.78
C ARG A 194 -15.43 9.56 1.87
N LEU A 195 -15.90 9.11 3.02
CA LEU A 195 -16.18 9.92 4.19
C LEU A 195 -15.28 9.50 5.35
N TYR A 196 -14.91 10.48 6.17
CA TYR A 196 -14.28 10.22 7.45
C TYR A 196 -15.27 9.59 8.44
N ASP A 197 -14.78 8.62 9.19
CA ASP A 197 -15.53 7.87 10.20
C ASP A 197 -14.67 7.75 11.48
N PRO A 198 -15.27 7.81 12.69
CA PRO A 198 -14.51 7.62 13.94
C PRO A 198 -13.72 6.30 14.03
N ARG A 199 -14.08 5.29 13.21
CA ARG A 199 -13.39 4.00 13.12
C ARG A 199 -12.17 4.03 12.19
N ASP A 200 -11.90 5.14 11.51
CA ASP A 200 -10.74 5.29 10.63
C ASP A 200 -9.44 5.15 11.45
N ILE A 201 -8.56 4.27 10.99
CA ILE A 201 -7.25 4.01 11.61
C ILE A 201 -6.11 4.71 10.84
N ASP A 202 -6.43 5.54 9.86
CA ASP A 202 -5.44 6.35 9.15
C ASP A 202 -6.01 7.71 8.73
N THR A 203 -5.29 8.42 7.86
CA THR A 203 -5.66 9.78 7.44
C THR A 203 -6.54 9.81 6.20
N TYR A 204 -7.26 8.71 5.90
CA TYR A 204 -8.16 8.64 4.76
C TYR A 204 -9.55 8.22 5.22
N GLY A 205 -10.58 8.75 4.55
CA GLY A 205 -11.94 8.29 4.79
C GLY A 205 -12.08 6.83 4.35
N ARG A 206 -12.46 5.94 5.28
CA ARG A 206 -12.67 4.51 4.99
C ARG A 206 -14.13 4.11 4.95
N ARG A 207 -15.07 5.05 5.11
CA ARG A 207 -16.48 4.84 4.77
C ARG A 207 -16.71 5.21 3.32
N LEU A 208 -17.12 4.24 2.51
CA LEU A 208 -17.40 4.41 1.10
C LEU A 208 -18.91 4.38 0.89
N MET A 209 -19.45 5.48 0.37
CA MET A 209 -20.80 5.58 -0.11
C MET A 209 -20.81 5.63 -1.63
N VAL A 210 -21.78 4.96 -2.24
CA VAL A 210 -21.99 4.97 -3.70
C VAL A 210 -23.39 5.45 -3.99
N VAL A 211 -23.52 6.49 -4.81
CA VAL A 211 -24.81 7.07 -5.20
C VAL A 211 -25.01 6.92 -6.71
N ASP A 212 -26.21 6.52 -7.13
CA ASP A 212 -26.56 6.43 -8.53
C ASP A 212 -26.66 7.83 -9.18
N GLY A 213 -25.93 8.05 -10.27
CA GLY A 213 -25.90 9.33 -10.98
C GLY A 213 -27.12 9.61 -11.85
N ARG A 214 -28.05 8.66 -11.98
CA ARG A 214 -29.30 8.80 -12.73
C ARG A 214 -30.46 9.13 -11.80
N GLY A 215 -30.69 8.28 -10.79
CA GLY A 215 -31.84 8.40 -9.89
C GLY A 215 -31.54 9.05 -8.54
N GLY A 216 -30.27 9.23 -8.17
CA GLY A 216 -29.89 9.87 -6.89
C GLY A 216 -30.15 9.01 -5.67
N HIS A 217 -30.32 7.69 -5.85
CA HIS A 217 -30.48 6.76 -4.74
C HIS A 217 -29.12 6.27 -4.25
N LEU A 218 -29.02 6.07 -2.94
CA LEU A 218 -27.86 5.46 -2.31
C LEU A 218 -27.81 3.96 -2.66
N ILE A 219 -26.75 3.53 -3.34
CA ILE A 219 -26.50 2.14 -3.73
C ILE A 219 -25.84 1.38 -2.58
N SER A 220 -24.90 2.03 -1.89
CA SER A 220 -24.13 1.41 -0.81
C SER A 220 -23.64 2.45 0.15
N ASP A 221 -23.59 2.09 1.42
CA ASP A 221 -22.94 2.84 2.49
C ASP A 221 -22.26 1.83 3.40
N ARG A 222 -20.93 1.87 3.42
CA ARG A 222 -20.17 0.88 4.17
C ARG A 222 -18.80 1.37 4.60
N HIS A 223 -18.47 1.14 5.86
CA HIS A 223 -17.10 1.25 6.35
C HIS A 223 -16.31 -0.04 6.07
N VAL A 224 -15.03 0.09 5.71
CA VAL A 224 -14.19 -1.08 5.35
C VAL A 224 -14.08 -2.14 6.45
N THR A 225 -14.38 -1.80 7.70
CA THR A 225 -14.35 -2.74 8.85
C THR A 225 -15.71 -3.32 9.23
N GLU A 226 -16.81 -2.96 8.55
CA GLU A 226 -18.14 -3.50 8.83
C GLU A 226 -18.34 -4.93 8.30
N GLY A 227 -17.36 -5.46 7.57
CA GLY A 227 -17.39 -6.85 7.11
C GLY A 227 -16.78 -7.83 8.11
N GLY A 228 -16.36 -8.99 7.59
CA GLY A 228 -15.72 -10.04 8.38
C GLY A 228 -14.26 -9.77 8.72
N ALA A 229 -13.60 -10.74 9.34
CA ALA A 229 -12.18 -10.66 9.67
C ALA A 229 -11.29 -10.46 8.43
N GLY A 230 -11.66 -11.03 7.28
CA GLY A 230 -10.99 -10.79 5.99
C GLY A 230 -11.05 -9.33 5.55
N ASP A 231 -12.21 -8.68 5.68
CA ASP A 231 -12.37 -7.25 5.37
C ASP A 231 -11.48 -6.37 6.25
N VAL A 232 -11.47 -6.66 7.57
CA VAL A 232 -10.60 -5.98 8.53
C VAL A 232 -9.13 -6.19 8.15
N PHE A 233 -8.70 -7.44 7.93
CA PHE A 233 -7.32 -7.76 7.55
C PHE A 233 -6.86 -6.98 6.31
N LEU A 234 -7.70 -6.89 5.27
CA LEU A 234 -7.40 -6.11 4.07
C LEU A 234 -7.37 -4.60 4.34
N ALA A 235 -8.25 -4.11 5.22
CA ALA A 235 -8.29 -2.70 5.61
C ALA A 235 -7.00 -2.24 6.31
N TRP A 236 -6.37 -3.13 7.09
CA TRP A 236 -5.13 -2.87 7.84
C TRP A 236 -3.85 -2.84 7.00
N GLN A 237 -3.87 -3.36 5.76
CA GLN A 237 -2.64 -3.47 4.96
C GLN A 237 -1.98 -2.12 4.71
N TYR A 238 -2.76 -1.12 4.28
CA TYR A 238 -2.24 0.21 4.00
C TYR A 238 -1.83 1.01 5.26
N PRO A 239 -2.65 1.07 6.33
CA PRO A 239 -2.27 1.76 7.56
C PRO A 239 -0.99 1.21 8.19
N LEU A 240 -0.79 -0.12 8.13
CA LEU A 240 0.43 -0.75 8.63
C LEU A 240 1.62 -0.50 7.71
N HIS A 241 1.46 -0.65 6.38
CA HIS A 241 2.54 -0.43 5.43
C HIS A 241 3.08 1.00 5.47
N SER A 242 2.17 1.98 5.56
CA SER A 242 2.52 3.41 5.61
C SER A 242 2.90 3.89 7.01
N GLY A 243 2.66 3.08 8.05
CA GLY A 243 2.80 3.47 9.45
C GLY A 243 1.75 4.46 9.95
N LYS A 244 0.76 4.82 9.13
CA LYS A 244 -0.31 5.78 9.51
C LYS A 244 -1.22 5.27 10.61
N ALA A 245 -1.31 3.95 10.79
CA ALA A 245 -2.02 3.31 11.91
C ALA A 245 -1.64 3.88 13.28
N PHE A 246 -0.39 4.32 13.43
CA PHE A 246 0.16 4.85 14.69
C PHE A 246 0.68 6.29 14.52
N GLY A 247 0.13 7.04 13.56
CA GLY A 247 0.47 8.44 13.32
C GLY A 247 1.96 8.66 13.02
N ALA A 248 2.55 9.69 13.63
CA ALA A 248 3.95 10.05 13.40
C ALA A 248 4.92 8.96 13.88
N PHE A 249 4.60 8.29 15.00
CA PHE A 249 5.44 7.23 15.55
C PHE A 249 5.52 6.03 14.58
N GLY A 250 4.38 5.54 14.09
CA GLY A 250 4.37 4.44 13.14
C GLY A 250 5.12 4.78 11.85
N ARG A 251 4.95 6.00 11.33
CA ARG A 251 5.69 6.49 10.15
C ARG A 251 7.20 6.51 10.39
N ALA A 252 7.65 6.92 11.58
CA ALA A 252 9.07 6.88 11.95
C ALA A 252 9.59 5.44 12.01
N VAL A 253 8.82 4.50 12.57
CA VAL A 253 9.16 3.08 12.60
C VAL A 253 9.33 2.51 11.19
N ILE A 254 8.39 2.76 10.27
CA ILE A 254 8.50 2.33 8.87
C ILE A 254 9.72 2.96 8.18
N PHE A 255 9.95 4.26 8.37
CA PHE A 255 11.11 4.95 7.79
C PHE A 255 12.45 4.34 8.24
N VAL A 256 12.64 4.17 9.55
CA VAL A 256 13.85 3.54 10.11
C VAL A 256 13.97 2.09 9.63
N SER A 257 12.86 1.36 9.55
CA SER A 257 12.86 -0.03 9.07
C SER A 257 13.33 -0.12 7.62
N GLY A 258 12.97 0.84 6.76
CA GLY A 258 13.49 0.94 5.38
C GLY A 258 15.01 1.15 5.31
N LEU A 259 15.56 1.99 6.19
CA LEU A 259 17.02 2.18 6.29
C LEU A 259 17.73 0.91 6.74
N VAL A 260 17.22 0.24 7.77
CA VAL A 260 17.82 -1.01 8.27
C VAL A 260 17.67 -2.14 7.24
N LEU A 261 16.52 -2.22 6.55
CA LEU A 261 16.32 -3.17 5.45
C LEU A 261 17.35 -2.98 4.34
N THR A 262 17.64 -1.72 3.97
CA THR A 262 18.70 -1.39 3.01
C THR A 262 20.05 -1.93 3.48
N CYS A 263 20.40 -1.74 4.76
CA CYS A 263 21.60 -2.32 5.35
C CYS A 263 21.59 -3.86 5.33
N ILE A 264 20.44 -4.50 5.60
CA ILE A 264 20.29 -5.96 5.57
C ILE A 264 20.53 -6.49 4.15
N CYS A 265 19.97 -5.86 3.11
CA CYS A 265 20.20 -6.23 1.72
C CYS A 265 21.70 -6.13 1.35
N VAL A 266 22.35 -5.01 1.70
CA VAL A 266 23.79 -4.81 1.46
C VAL A 266 24.62 -5.87 2.19
N THR A 267 24.35 -6.10 3.47
CA THR A 267 25.09 -7.09 4.27
C THR A 267 24.89 -8.52 3.75
N GLY A 268 23.68 -8.87 3.29
CA GLY A 268 23.37 -10.15 2.65
C GLY A 268 24.21 -10.39 1.39
N LEU A 269 24.27 -9.39 0.50
CA LEU A 269 25.11 -9.43 -0.70
C LEU A 269 26.60 -9.58 -0.36
N LEU A 270 27.09 -8.85 0.64
CA LEU A 270 28.49 -8.95 1.09
C LEU A 270 28.83 -10.34 1.64
N ILE A 271 27.92 -10.95 2.42
CA ILE A 271 28.08 -12.30 2.96
C ILE A 271 28.11 -13.32 1.81
N TRP A 272 27.16 -13.22 0.87
CA TRP A 272 27.08 -14.09 -0.29
C TRP A 272 28.35 -14.02 -1.14
N TRP A 273 28.81 -12.81 -1.48
CA TRP A 273 30.02 -12.62 -2.28
C TRP A 273 31.22 -13.26 -1.59
N ARG A 274 31.44 -12.98 -0.30
CA ARG A 274 32.56 -13.56 0.46
C ARG A 274 32.52 -15.09 0.47
N LYS A 275 31.34 -15.69 0.67
CA LYS A 275 31.17 -17.16 0.60
C LYS A 275 31.45 -17.70 -0.80
N ARG A 276 30.99 -17.03 -1.86
CA ARG A 276 31.27 -17.42 -3.25
C ARG A 276 32.76 -17.38 -3.57
N LYS A 277 33.45 -16.30 -3.21
CA LYS A 277 34.91 -16.17 -3.38
C LYS A 277 35.68 -17.27 -2.65
N ALA A 278 35.26 -17.62 -1.43
CA ALA A 278 35.89 -18.70 -0.68
C ALA A 278 35.69 -20.07 -1.35
N ARG A 279 34.49 -20.36 -1.86
CA ARG A 279 34.20 -21.60 -2.61
C ARG A 279 35.01 -21.72 -3.90
N VAL A 280 35.21 -20.63 -4.63
CA VAL A 280 36.00 -20.62 -5.88
C VAL A 280 37.50 -20.78 -5.59
N ARG A 281 37.99 -20.34 -4.43
CA ARG A 281 39.41 -20.43 -4.04
C ARG A 281 39.79 -21.73 -3.32
N ALA A 282 38.82 -22.53 -2.89
CA ALA A 282 39.11 -23.84 -2.31
C ALA A 282 39.47 -24.79 -3.46
N PRO A 283 40.71 -25.33 -3.53
CA PRO A 283 41.01 -26.41 -4.46
C PRO A 283 40.14 -27.62 -4.12
N ILE A 284 39.69 -28.34 -5.16
CA ILE A 284 38.92 -29.59 -5.06
C ILE A 284 39.75 -30.63 -4.29
#